data_AF-A0A7K2L1D1-F1
#
_entry.id   AF-A0A7K2L1D1-F1
#
_cell.length_a   1.000
_cell.length_b   1.000
_cell.length_c   1.000
_cell.angle_alpha   90.00
_cell.angle_beta   90.00
_cell.angle_gamma   90.00
#
_symmetry.space_group_name_H-M   'P 1'
#
loop_
_entity.id
_entity.type
_entity.pdbx_description
1 polymer ?
#
loop_
_entity_poly.entity_id
_entity_poly.type
_entity_poly.pdbx_seq_one_letter_code
_entity_poly.pdbx_strand_id
1 'polypeptide(L)'
;GDLVLGAISGVAVNNDGRTMGVTTPNLEAQIDLLDKVYRTVDPATVQYVEAHGTGTAIGDPIEVRALTEVFGRHGVPRNSVALGSVKRRIGHLHSASGLAGLAKIILSLREGTVPAVAVESPNPRLNLDDSPFHLPEAPRPWPDAPVRRAAVSGFGFGGTNAHVVAEAVPAPARGTGTAPAGARRSAHVLTVSADTAYGLRELCAQWVEFLPTLRGRPEELADV
;
A
#
# COMPACT_ATOMS: atom_id res chain seq x y z
N GLY A 1 19.56 13.72 -4.45
CA GLY A 1 18.84 12.65 -5.14
C GLY A 1 17.51 12.46 -4.45
N ASP A 2 16.46 12.15 -5.18
CA ASP A 2 15.11 12.06 -4.61
C ASP A 2 14.97 10.91 -3.61
N LEU A 3 14.13 11.11 -2.59
CA LEU A 3 13.74 10.04 -1.68
C LEU A 3 12.75 9.11 -2.39
N VAL A 4 13.20 7.90 -2.74
CA VAL A 4 12.32 6.87 -3.32
C VAL A 4 11.58 6.15 -2.20
N LEU A 5 10.25 6.31 -2.16
CA LEU A 5 9.39 5.70 -1.14
C LEU A 5 9.01 4.24 -1.45
N GLY A 6 9.07 3.87 -2.73
CA GLY A 6 8.71 2.55 -3.26
C GLY A 6 8.73 2.60 -4.79
N ALA A 7 8.70 1.43 -5.43
CA ALA A 7 8.66 1.32 -6.89
C ALA A 7 7.34 0.68 -7.33
N ILE A 8 6.77 1.15 -8.44
CA ILE A 8 5.63 0.49 -9.08
C ILE A 8 6.19 -0.57 -10.05
N SER A 9 5.94 -1.84 -9.76
CA SER A 9 6.47 -2.97 -10.54
C SER A 9 5.44 -3.59 -11.48
N GLY A 10 4.15 -3.26 -11.31
CA GLY A 10 3.09 -3.69 -12.21
C GLY A 10 1.87 -2.78 -12.12
N VAL A 11 1.22 -2.53 -13.26
CA VAL A 11 -0.04 -1.79 -13.32
C VAL A 11 -0.85 -2.24 -14.52
N ALA A 12 -2.16 -2.35 -14.33
CA ALA A 12 -3.10 -2.48 -15.43
C ALA A 12 -4.41 -1.76 -15.10
N VAL A 13 -5.13 -1.44 -16.16
CA VAL A 13 -6.51 -0.94 -16.11
C VAL A 13 -7.36 -1.67 -17.15
N ASN A 14 -8.64 -1.87 -16.88
CA ASN A 14 -9.62 -2.35 -17.85
C ASN A 14 -11.03 -1.88 -17.49
N ASN A 15 -12.04 -2.50 -18.10
CA ASN A 15 -13.44 -2.23 -17.80
C ASN A 15 -14.26 -3.52 -17.73
N ASP A 16 -15.27 -3.54 -16.89
CA ASP A 16 -16.22 -4.65 -16.71
C ASP A 16 -17.05 -4.96 -17.97
N GLY A 17 -17.17 -4.00 -18.89
CA GLY A 17 -17.92 -4.16 -20.13
C GLY A 17 -19.43 -4.28 -19.88
N ARG A 18 -20.07 -5.24 -20.55
CA ARG A 18 -21.51 -5.46 -20.42
C ARG A 18 -21.82 -6.37 -19.24
N THR A 19 -22.46 -5.83 -18.22
CA THR A 19 -22.88 -6.54 -17.00
C THR A 19 -24.41 -6.48 -16.82
N MET A 20 -24.94 -7.14 -15.80
CA MET A 20 -26.39 -7.19 -15.51
C MET A 20 -26.98 -5.84 -15.04
N GLY A 21 -26.12 -4.88 -14.74
CA GLY A 21 -26.49 -3.51 -14.39
C GLY A 21 -25.21 -2.70 -14.23
N VAL A 22 -25.28 -1.39 -14.46
CA VAL A 22 -24.11 -0.50 -14.54
C VAL A 22 -23.14 -0.62 -13.34
N THR A 23 -23.65 -1.06 -12.19
CA THR A 23 -22.94 -1.15 -10.90
C THR A 23 -22.47 -2.57 -10.56
N THR A 24 -22.81 -3.55 -11.39
CA THR A 24 -22.56 -4.97 -11.11
C THR A 24 -21.12 -5.29 -11.51
N PRO A 25 -20.26 -5.71 -10.56
CA PRO A 25 -18.88 -6.07 -10.87
C PRO A 25 -18.83 -7.32 -11.76
N ASN A 26 -17.78 -7.44 -12.57
CA ASN A 26 -17.56 -8.58 -13.45
C ASN A 26 -16.34 -9.40 -13.02
N LEU A 27 -16.57 -10.65 -12.62
CA LEU A 27 -15.52 -11.57 -12.18
C LEU A 27 -14.44 -11.78 -13.25
N GLU A 28 -14.84 -12.05 -14.48
CA GLU A 28 -13.91 -12.32 -15.59
C GLU A 28 -13.09 -11.09 -15.92
N ALA A 29 -13.68 -9.89 -15.85
CA ALA A 29 -12.94 -8.65 -16.06
C ALA A 29 -11.90 -8.41 -14.95
N GLN A 30 -12.20 -8.76 -13.69
CA GLN A 30 -11.22 -8.66 -12.62
C GLN A 30 -10.09 -9.71 -12.78
N ILE A 31 -10.40 -10.94 -13.19
CA ILE A 31 -9.40 -11.96 -13.53
C ILE A 31 -8.49 -11.46 -14.67
N ASP A 32 -9.08 -10.98 -15.77
CA ASP A 32 -8.35 -10.43 -16.92
C ASP A 32 -7.44 -9.26 -16.53
N LEU A 33 -7.89 -8.40 -15.61
CA LEU A 33 -7.10 -7.30 -15.09
C LEU A 33 -5.88 -7.81 -14.32
N LEU A 34 -6.10 -8.76 -13.40
CA LEU A 34 -5.06 -9.34 -12.57
C LEU A 34 -4.05 -10.09 -13.46
N ASP A 35 -4.51 -10.93 -14.39
CA ASP A 35 -3.66 -11.64 -15.34
C ASP A 35 -2.78 -10.66 -16.16
N LYS A 36 -3.32 -9.50 -16.55
CA LYS A 36 -2.51 -8.47 -17.26
C LYS A 36 -1.33 -7.98 -16.42
N VAL A 37 -1.53 -7.74 -15.12
CA VAL A 37 -0.48 -7.29 -14.18
C VAL A 37 0.51 -8.41 -13.90
N TYR A 38 0.03 -9.62 -13.64
CA TYR A 38 0.85 -10.74 -13.22
C TYR A 38 1.60 -11.45 -14.36
N ARG A 39 1.47 -10.98 -15.60
CA ARG A 39 2.40 -11.33 -16.69
C ARG A 39 3.82 -10.81 -16.46
N THR A 40 3.97 -9.72 -15.71
CA THR A 40 5.28 -9.09 -15.46
C THR A 40 5.74 -9.19 -14.01
N VAL A 41 4.87 -9.68 -13.12
CA VAL A 41 5.15 -9.89 -11.70
C VAL A 41 4.63 -11.26 -11.29
N ASP A 42 5.44 -12.07 -10.61
CA ASP A 42 5.00 -13.36 -10.09
C ASP A 42 4.08 -13.16 -8.86
N PRO A 43 2.82 -13.65 -8.86
CA PRO A 43 1.91 -13.57 -7.72
C PRO A 43 2.48 -14.18 -6.44
N ALA A 44 3.32 -15.22 -6.53
CA ALA A 44 3.94 -15.85 -5.37
C ALA A 44 4.90 -14.92 -4.62
N THR A 45 5.30 -13.82 -5.25
CA THR A 45 6.14 -12.79 -4.65
C THR A 45 5.37 -11.65 -3.99
N VAL A 46 4.03 -11.67 -3.98
CA VAL A 46 3.18 -10.66 -3.33
C VAL A 46 2.75 -11.15 -1.94
N GLN A 47 3.10 -10.40 -0.89
CA GLN A 47 2.77 -10.78 0.50
C GLN A 47 1.54 -10.06 1.06
N TYR A 48 1.11 -8.97 0.41
CA TYR A 48 -0.04 -8.18 0.87
C TYR A 48 -0.89 -7.71 -0.30
N VAL A 49 -2.21 -7.82 -0.17
CA VAL A 49 -3.17 -7.21 -1.09
C VAL A 49 -4.07 -6.24 -0.32
N GLU A 50 -3.98 -4.97 -0.70
CA GLU A 50 -4.92 -3.92 -0.37
C GLU A 50 -6.10 -3.99 -1.35
N ALA A 51 -7.12 -4.76 -0.97
CA ALA A 51 -8.34 -4.93 -1.73
C ALA A 51 -9.08 -3.60 -1.94
N HIS A 52 -9.91 -3.57 -2.98
CA HIS A 52 -10.95 -2.56 -3.12
C HIS A 52 -11.89 -2.62 -1.92
N GLY A 53 -12.35 -3.82 -1.52
CA GLY A 53 -12.93 -4.14 -0.21
C GLY A 53 -13.94 -3.09 0.26
N THR A 54 -15.09 -3.05 -0.40
CA THR A 54 -16.15 -2.04 -0.16
C THR A 54 -17.14 -2.46 0.92
N GLY A 55 -17.05 -3.69 1.42
CA GLY A 55 -17.99 -4.22 2.40
C GLY A 55 -19.31 -4.66 1.76
N THR A 56 -19.34 -4.85 0.44
CA THR A 56 -20.59 -5.21 -0.26
C THR A 56 -20.78 -6.72 -0.31
N ALA A 57 -22.03 -7.17 -0.14
CA ALA A 57 -22.37 -8.60 -0.06
C ALA A 57 -22.09 -9.39 -1.36
N ILE A 58 -21.92 -8.68 -2.49
CA ILE A 58 -21.65 -9.25 -3.82
C ILE A 58 -20.23 -8.92 -4.28
N GLY A 59 -19.77 -7.68 -4.10
CA GLY A 59 -18.47 -7.24 -4.60
C GLY A 59 -17.31 -7.90 -3.89
N ASP A 60 -17.32 -7.97 -2.55
CA ASP A 60 -16.20 -8.55 -1.81
C ASP A 60 -15.98 -10.05 -2.13
N PRO A 61 -17.03 -10.90 -2.21
CA PRO A 61 -16.86 -12.28 -2.68
C PRO A 61 -16.34 -12.41 -4.12
N ILE A 62 -16.74 -11.51 -5.03
CA ILE A 62 -16.25 -11.52 -6.43
C ILE A 62 -14.77 -11.14 -6.47
N GLU A 63 -14.37 -10.11 -5.73
CA GLU A 63 -12.98 -9.66 -5.64
C GLU A 63 -12.06 -10.75 -5.09
N VAL A 64 -12.43 -11.35 -3.95
CA VAL A 64 -11.61 -12.43 -3.36
C VAL A 64 -11.58 -13.65 -4.25
N ARG A 65 -12.66 -13.97 -4.96
CA ARG A 65 -12.68 -15.07 -5.94
C ARG A 65 -11.74 -14.80 -7.13
N ALA A 66 -11.76 -13.60 -7.69
CA ALA A 66 -10.86 -13.22 -8.79
C ALA A 66 -9.39 -13.36 -8.38
N LEU A 67 -9.05 -12.83 -7.19
CA LEU A 67 -7.72 -12.95 -6.61
C LEU A 67 -7.33 -14.42 -6.37
N THR A 68 -8.24 -15.22 -5.80
CA THR A 68 -8.01 -16.64 -5.48
C THR A 68 -7.74 -17.46 -6.74
N GLU A 69 -8.51 -17.21 -7.80
CA GLU A 69 -8.32 -17.89 -9.09
C GLU A 69 -6.93 -17.58 -9.67
N VAL A 70 -6.55 -16.31 -9.76
CA VAL A 70 -5.27 -15.92 -10.37
C VAL A 70 -4.08 -16.38 -9.53
N PHE A 71 -4.12 -16.18 -8.21
CA PHE A 71 -3.05 -16.62 -7.32
C PHE A 71 -2.98 -18.15 -7.23
N GLY A 72 -4.12 -18.84 -7.25
CA GLY A 72 -4.20 -20.30 -7.27
C GLY A 72 -3.59 -20.92 -8.53
N ARG A 73 -3.85 -20.33 -9.71
CA ARG A 73 -3.21 -20.75 -10.98
C ARG A 73 -1.67 -20.68 -10.94
N HIS A 74 -1.12 -19.78 -10.11
CA HIS A 74 0.32 -19.61 -9.91
C HIS A 74 0.86 -20.40 -8.71
N GLY A 75 0.05 -21.29 -8.12
CA GLY A 75 0.47 -22.16 -7.03
C GLY A 75 0.75 -21.44 -5.71
N VAL A 76 0.18 -20.25 -5.50
CA VAL A 76 0.37 -19.52 -4.24
C VAL A 76 -0.27 -20.31 -3.09
N PRO A 77 0.48 -20.62 -2.01
CA PRO A 77 -0.03 -21.43 -0.92
C PRO A 77 -1.24 -20.80 -0.22
N ARG A 78 -2.12 -21.63 0.33
CA ARG A 78 -3.23 -21.18 1.18
C ARG A 78 -2.71 -20.37 2.36
N ASN A 79 -3.49 -19.38 2.81
CA ASN A 79 -3.20 -18.60 4.01
C ASN A 79 -1.78 -17.96 4.02
N SER A 80 -1.22 -17.62 2.85
CA SER A 80 0.15 -17.08 2.73
C SER A 80 0.18 -15.57 2.45
N VAL A 81 -0.88 -15.02 1.84
CA VAL A 81 -0.98 -13.62 1.45
C VAL A 81 -1.91 -12.89 2.41
N ALA A 82 -1.44 -11.81 3.01
CA ALA A 82 -2.27 -10.97 3.86
C ALA A 82 -3.21 -10.10 3.00
N LEU A 83 -4.47 -9.99 3.40
CA LEU A 83 -5.51 -9.25 2.70
C LEU A 83 -6.05 -8.15 3.62
N GLY A 84 -6.33 -6.97 3.08
CA GLY A 84 -6.97 -5.90 3.84
C GLY A 84 -7.56 -4.79 2.98
N SER A 85 -8.23 -3.84 3.64
CA SER A 85 -8.73 -2.62 3.01
C SER A 85 -8.68 -1.47 4.02
N VAL A 86 -8.16 -0.33 3.60
CA VAL A 86 -8.09 0.92 4.37
C VAL A 86 -9.49 1.48 4.63
N LYS A 87 -10.47 1.13 3.79
CA LYS A 87 -11.86 1.62 3.90
C LYS A 87 -12.52 1.20 5.22
N ARG A 88 -12.07 0.09 5.81
CA ARG A 88 -12.49 -0.34 7.16
C ARG A 88 -12.13 0.68 8.25
N ARG A 89 -11.13 1.54 8.04
CA ARG A 89 -10.68 2.54 9.02
C ARG A 89 -11.15 3.95 8.69
N ILE A 90 -11.16 4.32 7.42
CA ILE A 90 -11.40 5.71 6.98
C ILE A 90 -12.61 5.86 6.07
N GLY A 91 -13.37 4.80 5.86
CA GLY A 91 -14.50 4.78 4.93
C GLY A 91 -14.07 4.76 3.46
N HIS A 92 -15.07 4.78 2.57
CA HIS A 92 -14.81 4.83 1.13
C HIS A 92 -14.62 6.28 0.67
N LEU A 93 -13.41 6.63 0.24
CA LEU A 93 -13.06 7.99 -0.19
C LEU A 93 -13.31 8.27 -1.68
N HIS A 94 -14.21 7.51 -2.32
CA HIS A 94 -14.53 7.62 -3.75
C HIS A 94 -13.24 7.65 -4.61
N SER A 95 -13.01 8.73 -5.36
CA SER A 95 -11.85 8.94 -6.25
C SER A 95 -10.50 8.87 -5.53
N ALA A 96 -10.43 9.20 -4.24
CA ALA A 96 -9.19 9.13 -3.46
C ALA A 96 -8.90 7.74 -2.87
N SER A 97 -9.80 6.77 -3.04
CA SER A 97 -9.67 5.45 -2.39
C SER A 97 -8.45 4.66 -2.86
N GLY A 98 -8.14 4.73 -4.16
CA GLY A 98 -6.94 4.07 -4.70
C GLY A 98 -5.67 4.69 -4.14
N LEU A 99 -5.61 6.02 -4.03
CA LEU A 99 -4.45 6.72 -3.47
C LEU A 99 -4.28 6.43 -1.97
N ALA A 100 -5.36 6.36 -1.20
CA ALA A 100 -5.29 6.00 0.21
C ALA A 100 -4.77 4.56 0.42
N GLY A 101 -5.22 3.62 -0.41
CA GLY A 101 -4.70 2.25 -0.41
C GLY A 101 -3.22 2.19 -0.82
N LEU A 102 -2.84 2.92 -1.87
CA LEU A 102 -1.46 3.00 -2.34
C LEU A 102 -0.53 3.60 -1.27
N ALA A 103 -0.94 4.70 -0.64
CA ALA A 103 -0.20 5.33 0.45
C ALA A 103 0.00 4.37 1.63
N LYS A 104 -1.07 3.64 2.01
CA LYS A 104 -0.98 2.60 3.04
C LYS A 104 0.04 1.53 2.68
N ILE A 105 0.00 0.95 1.48
CA ILE A 105 0.95 -0.11 1.13
C ILE A 105 2.39 0.40 1.03
N ILE A 106 2.61 1.61 0.51
CA ILE A 106 3.96 2.22 0.46
C ILE A 106 4.53 2.39 1.87
N LEU A 107 3.74 2.92 2.81
CA LEU A 107 4.15 3.04 4.20
C LEU A 107 4.40 1.67 4.84
N SER A 108 3.52 0.70 4.62
CA SER A 108 3.68 -0.66 5.15
C SER A 108 4.94 -1.36 4.62
N LEU A 109 5.27 -1.17 3.34
CA LEU A 109 6.49 -1.70 2.72
C LEU A 109 7.76 -1.06 3.32
N ARG A 110 7.76 0.27 3.46
CA ARG A 110 8.85 1.06 4.04
C ARG A 110 9.12 0.69 5.50
N GLU A 111 8.06 0.63 6.30
CA GLU A 111 8.13 0.28 7.72
C GLU A 111 8.28 -1.24 7.95
N GLY A 112 8.23 -2.04 6.89
CA GLY A 112 8.35 -3.49 6.99
C GLY A 112 7.31 -4.11 7.93
N THR A 113 6.07 -3.63 7.86
CA THR A 113 4.98 -4.04 8.76
C THR A 113 3.71 -4.32 7.97
N VAL A 114 3.15 -5.52 8.11
CA VAL A 114 1.82 -5.86 7.61
C VAL A 114 0.78 -5.32 8.60
N PRO A 115 -0.17 -4.47 8.14
CA PRO A 115 -1.14 -3.82 9.03
C PRO A 115 -2.27 -4.77 9.46
N ALA A 116 -2.83 -4.50 10.63
CA ALA A 116 -4.00 -5.22 11.15
C ALA A 116 -5.30 -4.86 10.42
N VAL A 117 -6.11 -5.89 10.21
CA VAL A 117 -7.46 -5.90 9.64
C VAL A 117 -8.39 -6.64 10.61
N ALA A 118 -8.24 -6.43 11.91
CA ALA A 118 -9.06 -7.08 12.94
C ALA A 118 -10.56 -6.97 12.60
N VAL A 119 -11.24 -8.10 12.44
CA VAL A 119 -12.69 -8.20 12.24
C VAL A 119 -13.22 -9.22 13.23
N GLU A 120 -14.44 -9.03 13.73
CA GLU A 120 -15.05 -9.98 14.69
C GLU A 120 -15.32 -11.34 14.02
N SER A 121 -15.85 -11.31 12.80
CA SER A 121 -16.06 -12.49 11.98
C SER A 121 -15.91 -12.13 10.50
N PRO A 122 -15.05 -12.81 9.73
CA PRO A 122 -14.96 -12.59 8.30
C PRO A 122 -16.25 -13.05 7.61
N ASN A 123 -16.62 -12.37 6.52
CA ASN A 123 -17.76 -12.80 5.71
C ASN A 123 -17.48 -14.22 5.16
N PRO A 124 -18.29 -15.25 5.49
CA PRO A 124 -18.04 -16.63 5.09
C PRO A 124 -18.05 -16.82 3.56
N ARG A 125 -18.70 -15.91 2.82
CA ARG A 125 -18.72 -15.93 1.35
C ARG A 125 -17.38 -15.59 0.71
N LEU A 126 -16.42 -15.06 1.48
CA LEU A 126 -15.05 -14.84 0.99
C LEU A 126 -14.28 -16.16 0.82
N ASN A 127 -14.72 -17.24 1.49
CA ASN A 127 -14.10 -18.56 1.42
C ASN A 127 -12.58 -18.54 1.70
N LEU A 128 -12.16 -17.81 2.74
CA LEU A 128 -10.75 -17.54 3.00
C LEU A 128 -9.95 -18.83 3.30
N ASP A 129 -10.56 -19.82 3.96
CA ASP A 129 -9.92 -21.09 4.35
C ASP A 129 -9.40 -21.90 3.15
N ASP A 130 -10.04 -21.76 1.99
CA ASP A 130 -9.64 -22.40 0.73
C ASP A 130 -8.90 -21.45 -0.21
N SER A 131 -8.51 -20.26 0.27
CA SER A 131 -7.83 -19.24 -0.52
C SER A 131 -6.37 -19.03 -0.08
N PRO A 132 -5.54 -18.38 -0.93
CA PRO A 132 -4.24 -17.86 -0.53
C PRO A 132 -4.30 -16.80 0.58
N PHE A 133 -5.47 -16.23 0.85
CA PHE A 133 -5.62 -14.99 1.60
C PHE A 133 -6.03 -15.19 3.05
N HIS A 134 -5.56 -14.29 3.91
CA HIS A 134 -6.00 -14.19 5.31
C HIS A 134 -6.07 -12.75 5.78
N LEU A 135 -6.85 -12.49 6.83
CA LEU A 135 -6.99 -11.18 7.45
C LEU A 135 -6.10 -11.10 8.70
N PRO A 136 -5.03 -10.28 8.72
CA PRO A 136 -4.16 -10.17 9.90
C PRO A 136 -4.91 -9.54 11.08
N GLU A 137 -4.96 -10.21 12.23
CA GLU A 137 -5.63 -9.68 13.43
C GLU A 137 -4.85 -8.56 14.12
N ALA A 138 -3.51 -8.63 14.08
CA ALA A 138 -2.60 -7.67 14.70
C ALA A 138 -1.51 -7.22 13.72
N PRO A 139 -0.90 -6.04 13.92
CA PRO A 139 0.25 -5.63 13.13
C PRO A 139 1.38 -6.63 13.33
N ARG A 140 2.05 -7.02 12.25
CA ARG A 140 3.15 -7.99 12.31
C ARG A 140 4.30 -7.56 11.40
N PRO A 141 5.54 -7.98 11.69
CA PRO A 141 6.65 -7.77 10.76
C PRO A 141 6.31 -8.30 9.36
N TRP A 142 6.79 -7.61 8.34
CA TRP A 142 6.68 -8.09 6.96
C TRP A 142 7.38 -9.45 6.85
N PRO A 143 6.75 -10.46 6.21
CA PRO A 143 7.38 -11.76 6.01
C PRO A 143 8.75 -11.63 5.36
N ASP A 144 9.67 -12.53 5.73
CA ASP A 144 10.98 -12.57 5.09
C ASP A 144 10.81 -12.94 3.61
N ALA A 145 11.29 -12.05 2.74
CA ALA A 145 11.14 -12.16 1.29
C ALA A 145 12.29 -11.38 0.62
N PRO A 146 12.81 -11.86 -0.52
CA PRO A 146 13.87 -11.16 -1.26
C PRO A 146 13.50 -9.72 -1.61
N VAL A 147 12.23 -9.48 -1.92
CA VAL A 147 11.65 -8.16 -2.15
C VAL A 147 10.27 -8.16 -1.51
N ARG A 148 10.00 -7.14 -0.68
CA ARG A 148 8.66 -6.93 -0.12
C ARG A 148 7.76 -6.37 -1.21
N ARG A 149 6.63 -7.02 -1.50
CA ARG A 149 5.67 -6.56 -2.50
C ARG A 149 4.24 -6.57 -1.98
N ALA A 150 3.52 -5.53 -2.36
CA ALA A 150 2.11 -5.36 -2.04
C ALA A 150 1.34 -4.93 -3.29
N ALA A 151 0.09 -5.34 -3.39
CA ALA A 151 -0.80 -4.89 -4.44
C ALA A 151 -1.93 -4.03 -3.90
N VAL A 152 -2.52 -3.17 -4.74
CA VAL A 152 -3.74 -2.42 -4.45
C VAL A 152 -4.73 -2.53 -5.60
N SER A 153 -6.00 -2.83 -5.28
CA SER A 153 -7.11 -2.91 -6.23
C SER A 153 -8.08 -1.75 -6.10
N GLY A 154 -8.63 -1.30 -7.23
CA GLY A 154 -9.72 -0.33 -7.29
C GLY A 154 -10.73 -0.68 -8.37
N PHE A 155 -12.00 -0.82 -8.01
CA PHE A 155 -13.09 -1.15 -8.92
C PHE A 155 -14.13 -0.03 -8.90
N GLY A 156 -14.11 0.81 -9.93
CA GLY A 156 -15.00 1.95 -10.04
C GLY A 156 -16.43 1.52 -10.31
N PHE A 157 -17.40 2.24 -9.75
CA PHE A 157 -18.83 1.99 -9.95
C PHE A 157 -19.27 1.90 -11.41
N GLY A 158 -18.61 2.64 -12.32
CA GLY A 158 -18.85 2.56 -13.77
C GLY A 158 -18.09 1.44 -14.49
N GLY A 159 -17.59 0.45 -13.74
CA GLY A 159 -16.89 -0.72 -14.25
C GLY A 159 -15.42 -0.52 -14.57
N THR A 160 -14.83 0.69 -14.39
CA THR A 160 -13.40 0.89 -14.64
C THR A 160 -12.58 0.32 -13.49
N ASN A 161 -11.67 -0.59 -13.81
CA ASN A 161 -10.88 -1.29 -12.82
C ASN A 161 -9.40 -0.94 -12.95
N ALA A 162 -8.69 -0.95 -11.82
CA ALA A 162 -7.25 -0.76 -11.74
C ALA A 162 -6.64 -1.72 -10.71
N HIS A 163 -5.46 -2.23 -11.03
CA HIS A 163 -4.64 -3.01 -10.10
C HIS A 163 -3.18 -2.59 -10.23
N VAL A 164 -2.52 -2.36 -9.10
CA VAL A 164 -1.15 -1.85 -9.03
C VAL A 164 -0.36 -2.72 -8.07
N VAL A 165 0.85 -3.15 -8.46
CA VAL A 165 1.82 -3.79 -7.57
C VAL A 165 2.94 -2.79 -7.28
N ALA A 166 3.20 -2.60 -5.99
CA ALA A 166 4.30 -1.81 -5.48
C ALA A 166 5.30 -2.72 -4.75
N GLU A 167 6.57 -2.34 -4.80
CA GLU A 167 7.65 -3.04 -4.11
C GLU A 167 8.49 -2.09 -3.27
N ALA A 168 9.01 -2.60 -2.16
CA ALA A 168 9.97 -1.88 -1.35
C ALA A 168 11.25 -1.69 -2.17
N VAL A 169 11.75 -0.46 -2.17
CA VAL A 169 13.10 -0.18 -2.64
C VAL A 169 14.08 -0.41 -1.50
N PRO A 170 15.34 -0.79 -1.79
CA PRO A 170 16.38 -0.77 -0.79
C PRO A 170 16.34 0.59 -0.09
N ALA A 171 16.41 0.58 1.24
CA ALA A 171 16.60 1.82 1.97
C ALA A 171 17.79 2.55 1.31
N PRO A 172 17.68 3.88 1.07
CA PRO A 172 18.83 4.64 0.60
C PRO A 172 20.02 4.23 1.44
N ALA A 173 21.16 3.95 0.82
CA ALA A 173 22.39 3.74 1.55
C ALA A 173 22.61 5.02 2.37
N ARG A 174 22.10 5.04 3.60
CA ARG A 174 22.36 6.06 4.60
C ARG A 174 23.87 6.10 4.59
N GLY A 175 24.46 7.22 4.20
CA GLY A 175 25.91 7.30 4.01
C GLY A 175 26.59 6.70 5.23
N THR A 176 27.05 5.45 5.11
CA THR A 176 28.10 4.90 5.96
C THR A 176 29.45 5.45 5.51
N GLY A 177 29.44 6.41 4.56
CA GLY A 177 30.38 7.50 4.56
C GLY A 177 30.44 8.04 5.98
N THR A 178 31.42 7.55 6.72
CA THR A 178 32.05 8.25 7.81
C THR A 178 32.16 9.69 7.37
N ALA A 179 31.22 10.53 7.80
CA ALA A 179 31.44 11.96 7.80
C ALA A 179 32.82 12.09 8.47
N PRO A 180 33.83 12.70 7.80
CA PRO A 180 35.18 12.73 8.34
C PRO A 180 35.06 13.21 9.78
N ALA A 181 35.76 12.55 10.71
CA ALA A 181 35.53 12.59 12.16
C ALA A 181 35.64 13.99 12.83
N GLY A 182 35.67 15.08 12.05
CA GLY A 182 35.54 16.47 12.47
C GLY A 182 34.39 17.27 11.84
N ALA A 183 33.43 16.65 11.14
CA ALA A 183 32.35 17.37 10.42
C ALA A 183 30.99 17.44 11.14
N ARG A 184 30.90 17.07 12.43
CA ARG A 184 29.68 17.34 13.21
C ARG A 184 29.64 18.83 13.55
N ARG A 185 28.84 19.59 12.81
CA ARG A 185 28.60 21.00 13.10
C ARG A 185 27.83 21.12 14.42
N SER A 186 28.19 22.08 15.26
CA SER A 186 27.47 22.38 16.50
C SER A 186 26.11 23.04 16.24
N ALA A 187 25.89 23.54 15.03
CA ALA A 187 24.64 24.13 14.58
C ALA A 187 24.41 23.86 13.09
N HIS A 188 23.14 23.75 12.72
CA HIS A 188 22.68 23.70 11.33
C HIS A 188 21.77 24.91 11.07
N VAL A 189 21.78 25.40 9.83
CA VAL A 189 20.89 26.50 9.42
C VAL A 189 19.62 25.88 8.83
N LEU A 190 18.49 26.11 9.48
CA LEU A 190 17.17 25.78 8.95
C LEU A 190 16.60 27.01 8.24
N THR A 191 16.57 26.99 6.91
CA THR A 191 15.97 28.06 6.12
C THR A 191 14.48 27.82 5.95
N VAL A 192 13.66 28.78 6.40
CA VAL A 192 12.19 28.75 6.24
C VAL A 192 11.71 29.98 5.48
N SER A 193 10.71 29.80 4.62
CA SER A 193 10.07 30.90 3.87
C SER A 193 8.60 30.57 3.63
N ALA A 194 7.78 31.60 3.45
CA ALA A 194 6.37 31.47 3.10
C ALA A 194 5.88 32.74 2.39
N ASP A 195 4.84 32.62 1.58
CA ASP A 195 4.28 33.74 0.79
C ASP A 195 3.57 34.80 1.65
N THR A 196 3.30 34.50 2.93
CA THR A 196 2.68 35.43 3.86
C THR A 196 3.34 35.38 5.24
N ALA A 197 3.29 36.50 5.97
CA ALA A 197 3.78 36.57 7.34
C ALA A 197 3.03 35.61 8.29
N TYR A 198 1.75 35.32 8.01
CA TYR A 198 0.98 34.34 8.76
C TYR A 198 1.50 32.92 8.49
N GLY A 199 1.63 32.52 7.23
CA GLY A 199 2.17 31.20 6.86
C GLY A 199 3.57 30.95 7.39
N LEU A 200 4.42 31.99 7.44
CA LEU A 200 5.75 31.87 8.04
C LEU A 200 5.68 31.56 9.54
N ARG A 201 4.77 32.20 10.28
CA ARG A 201 4.58 31.93 11.71
C ARG A 201 4.06 30.52 11.97
N GLU A 202 3.10 30.06 11.17
CA GLU A 202 2.57 28.69 11.27
C GLU A 202 3.64 27.64 10.96
N LEU A 203 4.42 27.84 9.89
CA LEU A 203 5.52 26.93 9.54
C LEU A 203 6.58 26.87 10.66
N CYS A 204 6.95 28.01 11.24
CA CYS A 204 7.86 28.05 12.38
C CYS A 204 7.29 27.30 13.59
N ALA A 205 6.00 27.46 13.89
CA ALA A 205 5.35 26.75 14.99
C ALA A 205 5.37 25.22 14.79
N GLN A 206 5.09 24.76 13.57
CA GLN A 206 5.15 23.33 13.21
C GLN A 206 6.57 22.76 13.36
N TRP A 207 7.61 23.50 12.96
CA TRP A 207 9.00 23.07 13.16
C TRP A 207 9.39 23.03 14.64
N VAL A 208 8.94 24.00 15.44
CA VAL A 208 9.18 23.99 16.90
C VAL A 208 8.55 22.77 17.56
N GLU A 209 7.38 22.33 17.10
CA GLU A 209 6.72 21.11 17.57
C GLU A 209 7.39 19.83 17.06
N PHE A 210 7.81 19.82 15.80
CA PHE A 210 8.36 18.63 15.14
C PHE A 210 9.81 18.31 15.54
N LEU A 211 10.70 19.30 15.61
CA LEU A 211 12.14 19.07 15.89
C LEU A 211 12.43 18.28 17.18
N PRO A 212 11.69 18.47 18.30
CA PRO A 212 11.83 17.63 19.48
C PRO A 212 11.60 16.13 19.23
N THR A 213 10.72 15.77 18.28
CA THR A 213 10.41 14.37 17.94
C THR A 213 11.60 13.64 17.29
N LEU A 214 12.55 14.41 16.76
CA LEU A 214 13.76 13.91 16.11
C LEU A 214 14.97 13.80 17.07
N ARG A 215 14.81 14.09 18.37
CA ARG A 215 15.90 13.96 19.34
C ARG A 215 16.42 12.53 19.37
N GLY A 216 17.68 12.35 18.98
CA GLY A 216 18.35 11.05 18.88
C GLY A 216 18.31 10.39 17.50
N ARG A 217 17.63 11.00 16.51
CA ARG A 217 17.59 10.58 15.09
C ARG A 217 17.82 11.77 14.12
N PRO A 218 18.86 12.60 14.33
CA PRO A 218 19.08 13.80 13.51
C PRO A 218 19.31 13.51 12.01
N GLU A 219 19.67 12.28 11.66
CA GLU A 219 19.84 11.78 10.28
C GLU A 219 18.54 11.75 9.46
N GLU A 220 17.38 11.99 10.07
CA GLU A 220 16.09 12.10 9.38
C GLU A 220 15.76 13.48 8.82
N LEU A 221 16.53 14.49 9.20
CA LEU A 221 16.56 15.77 8.51
C LEU A 221 17.43 15.58 7.26
N ALA A 222 16.86 14.95 6.24
CA ALA A 222 17.53 14.81 4.95
C ALA A 222 18.06 16.19 4.52
N ASP A 223 19.39 16.26 4.32
CA ASP A 223 20.27 17.43 4.11
C ASP A 223 21.24 17.79 5.27
N VAL A 224 21.40 16.92 6.29
CA VAL A 224 22.57 16.93 7.19
C VAL A 224 23.58 15.86 6.83
#